data_AF-A0A4U3AKB8-F1
#
_entry.id   AF-A0A4U3AKB8-F1
#
_cell.length_a   1.000
_cell.length_b   1.000
_cell.length_c   1.000
_cell.angle_alpha   90.00
_cell.angle_beta   90.00
_cell.angle_gamma   90.00
#
_symmetry.space_group_name_H-M   'P 1'
#
loop_
_entity.id
_entity.type
_entity.pdbx_description
1 polymer ?
#
loop_
_entity_poly.entity_id
_entity_poly.type
_entity_poly.pdbx_seq_one_letter_code
_entity_poly.pdbx_strand_id
1 'polypeptide(L)'
;NAQQKYTVKQVSGKLPYGGNLANCFNLIDEQSVNYIDVSDSDPVVIELDFTKNPIKMLNCFGMYFGWGESPKKIKIQYALSATGNWVVASDVPLNVGDTIISNMKASQLYKVRITLSGYSQDHKRFRINRMFARSSVENGNAWLATTGGRMFGDIEIEASKGIIMKTASGAKWKVTINEAGQLITTKIT
;
A
#
# COMPACT_ATOMS: atom_id res chain seq x y z
N ASN A 1 -14.05 -10.71 -2.71
CA ASN A 1 -12.64 -10.59 -3.15
C ASN A 1 -12.50 -9.38 -4.08
N ALA A 2 -12.07 -8.24 -3.54
CA ALA A 2 -11.65 -7.12 -4.38
C ALA A 2 -10.50 -7.62 -5.27
N GLN A 3 -10.57 -7.39 -6.58
CA GLN A 3 -9.49 -7.77 -7.50
C GLN A 3 -8.22 -7.06 -7.03
N GLN A 4 -7.28 -7.81 -6.45
CA GLN A 4 -5.95 -7.29 -6.14
C GLN A 4 -5.31 -6.86 -7.46
N LYS A 5 -5.19 -5.54 -7.66
CA LYS A 5 -4.61 -4.92 -8.85
C LYS A 5 -3.08 -4.97 -8.85
N TYR A 6 -2.48 -5.59 -7.83
CA TYR A 6 -1.04 -5.72 -7.64
C TYR A 6 -0.72 -6.97 -6.82
N THR A 7 0.53 -7.45 -6.89
CA THR A 7 1.05 -8.45 -5.96
C THR A 7 2.15 -7.84 -5.11
N VAL A 8 2.33 -8.36 -3.90
CA VAL A 8 3.42 -7.99 -3.00
C VAL A 8 4.09 -9.26 -2.51
N LYS A 9 5.41 -9.32 -2.58
CA LYS A 9 6.20 -10.49 -2.18
C LYS A 9 7.54 -10.07 -1.60
N GLN A 10 8.01 -10.81 -0.61
CA GLN A 10 9.42 -10.82 -0.26
C GLN A 10 10.14 -11.75 -1.23
N VAL A 11 11.19 -11.26 -1.87
CA VAL A 11 11.97 -12.02 -2.88
C VAL A 11 13.34 -12.43 -2.37
N SER A 12 13.81 -11.86 -1.27
CA SER A 12 15.10 -12.17 -0.66
C SER A 12 15.16 -11.73 0.81
N GLY A 13 16.19 -12.18 1.52
CA GLY A 13 16.47 -11.87 2.92
C GLY A 13 15.67 -12.70 3.92
N LYS A 14 15.96 -12.44 5.20
CA LYS A 14 15.34 -13.11 6.35
C LYS A 14 13.81 -13.02 6.36
N LEU A 15 13.14 -14.13 6.63
CA LEU A 15 11.68 -14.19 6.73
C LEU A 15 11.13 -13.30 7.87
N PRO A 16 9.87 -12.86 7.79
CA PRO A 16 9.24 -12.11 8.86
C PRO A 16 9.30 -12.86 10.20
N TYR A 17 9.66 -12.13 11.26
CA TYR A 17 9.57 -12.62 12.64
C TYR A 17 8.13 -12.66 13.15
N GLY A 18 7.29 -11.71 12.69
CA GLY A 18 5.88 -11.65 13.06
C GLY A 18 5.05 -10.80 12.10
N GLY A 19 3.77 -11.14 11.97
CA GLY A 19 2.88 -10.53 10.98
C GLY A 19 3.20 -10.95 9.55
N ASN A 20 2.61 -10.26 8.56
CA ASN A 20 2.82 -10.55 7.14
C ASN A 20 2.70 -9.28 6.28
N LEU A 21 3.16 -9.33 5.03
CA LEU A 21 3.17 -8.17 4.13
C LEU A 21 1.78 -7.61 3.80
N ALA A 22 0.71 -8.40 3.89
CA ALA A 22 -0.64 -7.89 3.66
C ALA A 22 -1.06 -6.90 4.76
N ASN A 23 -0.51 -7.02 5.97
CA ASN A 23 -0.78 -6.12 7.08
C ASN A 23 -0.35 -4.67 6.77
N CYS A 24 0.69 -4.46 5.96
CA CYS A 24 1.18 -3.13 5.59
C CYS A 24 0.20 -2.30 4.73
N PHE A 25 -0.92 -2.91 4.31
CA PHE A 25 -1.99 -2.25 3.56
C PHE A 25 -3.27 -2.10 4.39
N ASN A 26 -3.25 -2.53 5.66
CA ASN A 26 -4.34 -2.32 6.59
C ASN A 26 -4.36 -0.86 7.06
N LEU A 27 -5.56 -0.34 7.37
CA LEU A 27 -5.73 0.99 7.95
C LEU A 27 -5.47 1.03 9.45
N ILE A 28 -5.50 -0.12 10.12
CA ILE A 28 -5.16 -0.27 11.54
C ILE A 28 -3.65 -0.22 11.67
N ASP A 29 -3.14 0.83 12.32
CA ASP A 29 -1.71 1.10 12.40
C ASP A 29 -0.92 0.01 13.16
N GLU A 30 -1.55 -0.68 14.12
CA GLU A 30 -0.90 -1.79 14.84
C GLU A 30 -0.66 -3.05 13.98
N GLN A 31 -1.29 -3.16 12.81
CA GLN A 31 -1.04 -4.26 11.89
C GLN A 31 0.25 -4.01 11.11
N SER A 32 1.22 -4.90 11.26
CA SER A 32 2.54 -4.75 10.66
C SER A 32 3.13 -6.08 10.19
N VAL A 33 4.21 -5.99 9.43
CA VAL A 33 5.20 -7.05 9.27
C VAL A 33 6.45 -6.66 10.05
N ASN A 34 7.09 -7.62 10.71
CA ASN A 34 8.20 -7.38 11.63
C ASN A 34 9.39 -8.22 11.24
N TYR A 35 10.58 -7.66 11.39
CA TYR A 35 11.84 -8.32 11.13
C TYR A 35 12.81 -8.09 12.28
N ILE A 36 13.65 -9.08 12.58
CA ILE A 36 14.68 -9.01 13.62
C ILE A 36 16.04 -9.40 13.05
N ASP A 37 17.11 -8.76 13.51
CA ASP A 37 18.50 -9.06 13.14
C ASP A 37 18.75 -9.09 11.62
N VAL A 38 18.17 -8.15 10.87
CA VAL A 38 18.43 -8.04 9.43
C VAL A 38 19.79 -7.37 9.21
N SER A 39 20.75 -8.13 8.70
CA SER A 39 22.10 -7.66 8.44
C SER A 39 22.20 -6.90 7.10
N ASP A 40 23.26 -6.10 6.94
CA ASP A 40 23.53 -5.43 5.67
C ASP A 40 23.94 -6.39 4.54
N SER A 41 24.51 -7.55 4.89
CA SER A 41 24.91 -8.59 3.94
C SER A 41 23.76 -9.48 3.48
N ASP A 42 22.65 -9.50 4.23
CA ASP A 42 21.44 -10.26 3.91
C ASP A 42 20.19 -9.37 4.10
N PRO A 43 20.00 -8.36 3.24
CA PRO A 43 18.92 -7.41 3.37
C PRO A 43 17.58 -8.05 2.99
N VAL A 44 16.51 -7.60 3.64
CA VAL A 44 15.15 -7.94 3.21
C VAL A 44 14.84 -7.21 1.91
N VAL A 45 14.40 -7.95 0.90
CA VAL A 45 13.98 -7.37 -0.39
C VAL A 45 12.52 -7.68 -0.66
N ILE A 46 11.71 -6.63 -0.77
CA ILE A 46 10.27 -6.70 -1.05
C ILE A 46 10.02 -6.11 -2.44
N GLU A 47 9.22 -6.80 -3.24
CA GLU A 47 8.77 -6.34 -4.55
C GLU A 47 7.25 -6.20 -4.59
N LEU A 48 6.79 -5.04 -5.06
CA LEU A 48 5.40 -4.80 -5.44
C LEU A 48 5.34 -4.82 -6.97
N ASP A 49 4.43 -5.64 -7.52
CA ASP A 49 4.25 -5.81 -8.96
C ASP A 49 2.86 -5.34 -9.39
N PHE A 50 2.86 -4.29 -10.20
CA PHE A 50 1.69 -3.64 -10.81
C PHE A 50 1.61 -3.95 -12.31
N THR A 51 2.35 -4.91 -12.85
CA THR A 51 2.47 -5.16 -14.29
C THR A 51 1.12 -5.38 -14.99
N LYS A 52 0.16 -6.01 -14.29
CA LYS A 52 -1.20 -6.23 -14.82
C LYS A 52 -2.04 -4.95 -14.89
N ASN A 53 -1.77 -3.97 -14.03
CA ASN A 53 -2.46 -2.68 -14.00
C ASN A 53 -1.49 -1.59 -13.49
N PRO A 54 -0.59 -1.09 -14.37
CA PRO A 54 0.45 -0.13 -13.99
C PRO A 54 -0.15 1.17 -13.46
N ILE A 55 0.47 1.75 -12.43
CA ILE A 55 0.03 3.04 -11.86
C ILE A 55 0.49 4.17 -12.77
N LYS A 56 -0.44 5.02 -13.20
CA LYS A 56 -0.14 6.20 -14.01
C LYS A 56 0.24 7.39 -13.14
N MET A 57 1.24 8.15 -13.58
CA MET A 57 1.72 9.38 -12.95
C MET A 57 1.89 9.26 -11.42
N LEU A 58 2.63 8.24 -10.98
CA LEU A 58 2.99 8.14 -9.56
C LEU A 58 3.97 9.27 -9.21
N ASN A 59 3.63 10.03 -8.17
CA ASN A 59 4.44 11.13 -7.63
C ASN A 59 5.34 10.70 -6.46
N CYS A 60 4.84 9.83 -5.58
CA CYS A 60 5.63 9.33 -4.47
C CYS A 60 5.16 7.96 -3.99
N PHE A 61 6.10 7.25 -3.37
CA PHE A 61 5.88 6.06 -2.58
C PHE A 61 6.43 6.30 -1.18
N GLY A 62 5.76 5.80 -0.16
CA GLY A 62 6.21 5.97 1.21
C GLY A 62 5.94 4.74 2.08
N MET A 63 6.69 4.70 3.18
CA MET A 63 6.52 3.70 4.23
C MET A 63 6.48 4.38 5.58
N TYR A 64 5.68 3.80 6.47
CA TYR A 64 5.64 4.15 7.88
C TYR A 64 6.07 2.96 8.74
N PHE A 65 6.89 3.25 9.73
CA PHE A 65 7.48 2.34 10.69
C PHE A 65 7.03 2.77 12.09
N GLY A 66 6.34 1.88 12.80
CA GLY A 66 5.78 2.20 14.11
C GLY A 66 6.80 2.06 15.23
N TRP A 67 6.55 2.77 16.33
CA TRP A 67 7.24 2.59 17.62
C TRP A 67 8.75 2.90 17.58
N GLY A 68 9.20 3.77 16.67
CA GLY A 68 10.63 4.07 16.52
C GLY A 68 11.46 2.91 15.94
N GLU A 69 10.81 1.82 15.54
CA GLU A 69 11.43 0.59 15.05
C GLU A 69 11.55 0.61 13.52
N SER A 70 12.49 1.39 13.01
CA SER A 70 12.72 1.57 11.58
C SER A 70 14.01 0.89 11.11
N PRO A 71 14.07 0.46 9.84
CA PRO A 71 15.31 -0.03 9.24
C PRO A 71 16.32 1.11 9.15
N LYS A 72 17.59 0.80 9.40
CA LYS A 72 18.68 1.80 9.36
C LYS A 72 19.08 2.18 7.94
N LYS A 73 19.00 1.23 7.00
CA LYS A 73 19.29 1.44 5.58
C LYS A 73 18.05 1.11 4.76
N ILE A 74 17.70 2.03 3.87
CA ILE A 74 16.52 1.91 3.02
C ILE A 74 16.89 2.29 1.60
N LYS A 75 16.68 1.37 0.66
CA LYS A 75 16.76 1.65 -0.76
C LYS A 75 15.42 1.36 -1.42
N ILE A 76 14.91 2.34 -2.16
CA ILE A 76 13.67 2.22 -2.92
C ILE A 76 14.00 2.42 -4.39
N GLN A 77 13.61 1.44 -5.19
CA GLN A 77 13.76 1.44 -6.63
C GLN A 77 12.42 1.18 -7.30
N TYR A 78 12.31 1.59 -8.56
CA TYR A 78 11.11 1.38 -9.36
C TYR A 78 11.45 1.11 -10.81
N ALA A 79 10.54 0.45 -11.52
CA ALA A 79 10.67 0.17 -12.94
C ALA A 79 9.49 0.78 -13.73
N LEU A 80 9.82 1.42 -14.85
CA LEU A 80 8.86 2.08 -15.75
C LEU A 80 8.30 1.16 -16.84
N SER A 81 8.77 -0.09 -16.89
CA SER A 81 8.23 -1.14 -17.74
C SER A 81 8.36 -2.50 -17.04
N ALA A 82 7.61 -3.51 -17.50
CA ALA A 82 7.56 -4.83 -16.86
C ALA A 82 8.94 -5.55 -16.80
N THR A 83 9.77 -5.32 -17.80
CA THR A 83 11.12 -5.87 -17.97
C THR A 83 12.21 -4.79 -17.92
N GLY A 84 11.85 -3.58 -17.49
CA GLY A 84 12.75 -2.43 -17.51
C GLY A 84 13.80 -2.47 -16.41
N ASN A 85 14.80 -1.60 -16.58
CA ASN A 85 15.83 -1.37 -15.58
C ASN A 85 15.23 -0.72 -14.32
N TRP A 86 15.82 -1.03 -13.17
CA TRP A 86 15.48 -0.40 -11.90
C TRP A 86 16.09 0.99 -11.80
N VAL A 87 15.24 1.99 -11.57
CA VAL A 87 15.63 3.37 -11.27
C VAL A 87 15.62 3.54 -9.76
N VAL A 88 16.66 4.14 -9.20
CA VAL A 88 16.72 4.46 -7.77
C VAL A 88 15.84 5.69 -7.49
N ALA A 89 14.83 5.54 -6.63
CA ALA A 89 14.04 6.66 -6.11
C ALA A 89 14.67 7.24 -4.85
N SER A 90 15.20 6.39 -3.97
CA SER A 90 15.92 6.80 -2.76
C SER A 90 16.93 5.75 -2.35
N ASP A 91 18.05 6.21 -1.83
CA ASP A 91 19.10 5.39 -1.24
C ASP A 91 19.54 6.08 0.05
N VAL A 92 19.00 5.59 1.18
CA VAL A 92 19.15 6.20 2.50
C VAL A 92 20.10 5.31 3.30
N PRO A 93 21.38 5.68 3.44
CA PRO A 93 22.38 4.87 4.14
C PRO A 93 22.29 4.98 5.67
N LEU A 94 21.55 5.97 6.18
CA LEU A 94 21.27 6.18 7.59
C LEU A 94 19.90 6.82 7.76
N ASN A 95 18.89 6.00 8.00
CA ASN A 95 17.55 6.44 8.35
C ASN A 95 17.45 6.66 9.87
N VAL A 96 16.86 7.78 10.24
CA VAL A 96 16.58 8.18 11.64
C VAL A 96 15.10 8.49 11.86
N GLY A 97 14.27 8.35 10.82
CA GLY A 97 12.86 8.68 10.86
C GLY A 97 11.96 7.45 10.80
N ASP A 98 10.74 7.64 11.28
CA ASP A 98 9.68 6.63 11.27
C ASP A 98 8.84 6.67 9.99
N THR A 99 9.08 7.66 9.13
CA THR A 99 8.45 7.77 7.82
C THR A 99 9.50 8.06 6.77
N ILE A 100 9.46 7.32 5.66
CA ILE A 100 10.18 7.66 4.45
C ILE A 100 9.19 7.93 3.32
N ILE A 101 9.40 9.03 2.60
CA ILE A 101 8.66 9.35 1.37
C ILE A 101 9.69 9.56 0.27
N SER A 102 9.62 8.70 -0.74
CA SER A 102 10.47 8.77 -1.92
C SER A 102 9.69 9.39 -3.06
N ASN A 103 10.21 10.50 -3.59
CA ASN A 103 9.69 11.08 -4.82
C ASN A 103 9.97 10.12 -5.99
N MET A 104 8.93 9.85 -6.77
CA MET A 104 9.00 9.02 -7.97
C MET A 104 8.44 9.86 -9.11
N LYS A 105 9.14 9.91 -10.25
CA LYS A 105 8.62 10.55 -11.47
C LYS A 105 8.23 9.47 -12.45
N ALA A 106 7.24 8.65 -12.08
CA ALA A 106 6.84 7.50 -12.89
C ALA A 106 5.56 7.82 -13.67
N SER A 107 5.73 8.15 -14.96
CA SER A 107 4.58 8.31 -15.88
C SER A 107 3.75 7.03 -15.94
N GLN A 108 4.41 5.88 -15.88
CA GLN A 108 3.81 4.57 -15.72
C GLN A 108 4.69 3.69 -14.84
N LEU A 109 4.18 3.26 -13.70
CA LEU A 109 4.88 2.44 -12.71
C LEU A 109 4.45 0.99 -12.84
N TYR A 110 5.41 0.11 -13.11
CA TYR A 110 5.17 -1.33 -13.20
C TYR A 110 5.58 -2.07 -11.95
N LYS A 111 6.72 -1.70 -11.34
CA LYS A 111 7.25 -2.40 -10.17
C LYS A 111 7.91 -1.45 -9.20
N VAL A 112 7.87 -1.79 -7.92
CA VAL A 112 8.65 -1.17 -6.86
C VAL A 112 9.47 -2.25 -6.17
N ARG A 113 10.74 -1.98 -5.91
CA ARG A 113 11.64 -2.82 -5.11
C ARG A 113 12.11 -2.03 -3.91
N ILE A 114 12.00 -2.64 -2.75
CA ILE A 114 12.37 -2.06 -1.46
C ILE A 114 13.42 -2.98 -0.85
N THR A 115 14.56 -2.42 -0.48
CA THR A 115 15.64 -3.14 0.19
C THR A 115 15.88 -2.50 1.55
N LEU A 116 15.79 -3.31 2.61
CA LEU A 116 15.84 -2.86 4.00
C LEU A 116 16.90 -3.65 4.76
N SER A 117 17.76 -2.96 5.50
CA SER A 117 18.73 -3.59 6.40
C SER A 117 19.05 -2.76 7.62
N GLY A 118 19.63 -3.42 8.63
CA GLY A 118 19.91 -2.81 9.92
C GLY A 118 18.65 -2.39 10.65
N TYR A 119 18.84 -1.74 11.79
CA TYR A 119 17.79 -1.39 12.74
C TYR A 119 18.21 -0.12 13.49
N SER A 120 17.23 0.69 13.86
CA SER A 120 17.42 1.91 14.64
C SER A 120 17.56 1.65 16.16
N GLN A 121 17.01 0.54 16.66
CA GLN A 121 16.90 0.23 18.08
C GLN A 121 17.80 -0.94 18.51
N ASP A 122 18.20 -0.95 19.79
CA ASP A 122 19.10 -1.96 20.38
C ASP A 122 18.55 -3.39 20.37
N HIS A 123 17.22 -3.54 20.43
CA HIS A 123 16.55 -4.84 20.34
C HIS A 123 16.45 -5.38 18.89
N LYS A 124 17.17 -4.73 17.95
CA LYS A 124 17.47 -5.22 16.59
C LYS A 124 16.26 -5.50 15.71
N ARG A 125 15.14 -4.81 15.95
CA ARG A 125 13.88 -5.00 15.24
C ARG A 125 13.55 -3.77 14.41
N PHE A 126 12.94 -4.00 13.26
CA PHE A 126 12.13 -3.00 12.58
C PHE A 126 10.78 -3.58 12.17
N ARG A 127 9.80 -2.70 11.99
CA ARG A 127 8.45 -3.07 11.56
C ARG A 127 7.95 -2.13 10.47
N ILE A 128 7.20 -2.67 9.51
CA ILE A 128 6.53 -1.89 8.48
C ILE A 128 5.04 -1.94 8.75
N ASN A 129 4.49 -0.81 9.16
CA ASN A 129 3.07 -0.65 9.50
C ASN A 129 2.28 -0.23 8.28
N ARG A 130 2.88 0.58 7.41
CA ARG A 130 2.20 1.05 6.21
C ARG A 130 3.10 1.17 5.00
N MET A 131 2.58 0.76 3.85
CA MET A 131 3.08 1.14 2.53
C MET A 131 2.00 1.94 1.80
N PHE A 132 2.35 3.08 1.23
CA PHE A 132 1.40 3.94 0.54
C PHE A 132 2.04 4.61 -0.67
N ALA A 133 1.20 5.07 -1.59
CA ALA A 133 1.64 5.73 -2.80
C ALA A 133 0.63 6.81 -3.20
N ARG A 134 1.10 7.88 -3.84
CA ARG A 134 0.25 8.97 -4.36
C ARG A 134 0.47 9.15 -5.85
N SER A 135 -0.60 9.09 -6.63
CA SER A 135 -0.63 9.46 -8.05
C SER A 135 -1.20 10.87 -8.21
N SER A 136 -0.85 11.57 -9.30
CA SER A 136 -1.50 12.84 -9.67
C SER A 136 -2.79 12.68 -10.48
N VAL A 137 -3.05 11.49 -11.02
CA VAL A 137 -4.19 11.26 -11.95
C VAL A 137 -5.05 10.06 -11.57
N GLU A 138 -4.59 9.21 -10.66
CA GLU A 138 -5.37 8.10 -10.12
C GLU A 138 -5.92 8.46 -8.75
N ASN A 139 -7.22 8.25 -8.56
CA ASN A 139 -7.85 8.39 -7.25
C ASN A 139 -7.22 7.40 -6.26
N GLY A 140 -6.90 7.87 -5.05
CA GLY A 140 -6.53 6.99 -3.94
C GLY A 140 -7.67 6.02 -3.64
N ASN A 141 -7.34 4.75 -3.44
CA ASN A 141 -8.31 3.75 -2.99
C ASN A 141 -8.13 3.56 -1.47
N ALA A 142 -9.22 3.58 -0.73
CA ALA A 142 -9.27 3.15 0.66
C ALA A 142 -10.15 1.91 0.76
N TRP A 143 -9.77 0.96 1.63
CA TRP A 143 -10.51 -0.28 1.84
C TRP A 143 -11.00 -0.34 3.30
N LEU A 144 -12.25 -0.73 3.49
CA LEU A 144 -12.79 -1.06 4.82
C LEU A 144 -12.31 -2.46 5.24
N ALA A 145 -12.21 -2.70 6.55
CA ALA A 145 -11.79 -3.99 7.09
C ALA A 145 -12.75 -5.11 6.69
N THR A 146 -12.22 -6.22 6.17
CA THR A 146 -13.02 -7.39 5.73
C THR A 146 -13.48 -8.27 6.89
N THR A 147 -12.92 -8.09 8.07
CA THR A 147 -13.29 -8.79 9.31
C THR A 147 -14.52 -8.18 9.98
N GLY A 148 -15.14 -7.15 9.39
CA GLY A 148 -16.22 -6.38 9.97
C GLY A 148 -15.73 -5.21 10.82
N GLY A 149 -16.66 -4.50 11.46
CA GLY A 149 -16.40 -3.31 12.27
C GLY A 149 -17.62 -2.38 12.32
N ARG A 150 -17.49 -1.26 13.04
CA ARG A 150 -18.50 -0.20 13.09
C ARG A 150 -17.89 1.09 12.55
N MET A 151 -18.66 1.81 11.74
CA MET A 151 -18.40 3.20 11.40
C MET A 151 -19.28 4.08 12.30
N PHE A 152 -18.74 5.20 12.79
CA PHE A 152 -19.45 6.15 13.65
C PHE A 152 -19.45 7.53 12.99
N GLY A 153 -20.56 8.27 13.11
CA GLY A 153 -20.76 9.58 12.48
C GLY A 153 -21.53 9.51 11.15
N ASP A 154 -21.83 10.68 10.60
CA ASP A 154 -22.53 10.83 9.32
C ASP A 154 -21.60 10.51 8.14
N ILE A 155 -22.16 9.89 7.10
CA ILE A 155 -21.47 9.58 5.84
C ILE A 155 -22.12 10.40 4.74
N GLU A 156 -21.43 11.44 4.29
CA GLU A 156 -21.84 12.23 3.12
C GLU A 156 -21.23 11.66 1.84
N ILE A 157 -22.05 11.54 0.80
CA ILE A 157 -21.66 11.06 -0.53
C ILE A 157 -21.99 12.17 -1.52
N GLU A 158 -21.01 12.58 -2.35
CA GLU A 158 -21.22 13.65 -3.33
C GLU A 158 -22.46 13.43 -4.22
N ALA A 159 -23.12 14.54 -4.58
CA ALA A 159 -24.18 14.56 -5.57
C ALA A 159 -23.72 13.82 -6.85
N SER A 160 -24.63 13.02 -7.45
CA SER A 160 -24.37 12.09 -8.56
C SER A 160 -23.54 10.84 -8.24
N LYS A 161 -22.95 10.68 -7.05
CA LYS A 161 -22.30 9.44 -6.59
C LYS A 161 -23.29 8.59 -5.78
N GLY A 162 -22.87 7.39 -5.39
CA GLY A 162 -23.75 6.45 -4.69
C GLY A 162 -23.01 5.20 -4.25
N ILE A 163 -23.68 4.39 -3.43
CA ILE A 163 -23.14 3.13 -2.92
C ILE A 163 -23.32 2.05 -3.99
N ILE A 164 -22.25 1.34 -4.35
CA ILE A 164 -22.32 0.22 -5.28
C ILE A 164 -22.34 -1.09 -4.49
N MET A 165 -23.40 -1.85 -4.66
CA MET A 165 -23.57 -3.19 -4.08
C MET A 165 -23.51 -4.24 -5.18
N LYS A 166 -22.96 -5.42 -4.87
CA LYS A 166 -22.82 -6.53 -5.82
C LYS A 166 -23.62 -7.74 -5.34
N THR A 167 -24.41 -8.35 -6.22
CA THR A 167 -25.14 -9.59 -5.93
C THR A 167 -24.19 -10.80 -5.93
N ALA A 168 -24.66 -11.93 -5.39
CA ALA A 168 -23.93 -13.20 -5.45
C ALA A 168 -23.61 -13.64 -6.90
N SER A 169 -24.54 -13.38 -7.84
CA SER A 169 -24.36 -13.63 -9.27
C SER A 169 -23.43 -12.65 -9.98
N GLY A 170 -23.00 -11.59 -9.28
CA GLY A 170 -22.02 -10.64 -9.74
C GLY A 170 -22.55 -9.37 -10.39
N ALA A 171 -23.87 -9.23 -10.52
CA ALA A 171 -24.50 -7.99 -10.98
C ALA A 171 -24.24 -6.86 -9.97
N LYS A 172 -23.99 -5.66 -10.47
CA LYS A 172 -23.78 -4.47 -9.65
C LYS A 172 -24.98 -3.54 -9.70
N TRP A 173 -25.32 -2.99 -8.54
CA TRP A 173 -26.40 -2.04 -8.34
C TRP A 173 -25.87 -0.81 -7.62
N LYS A 174 -26.17 0.36 -8.16
CA LYS A 174 -25.92 1.64 -7.51
C LYS A 174 -27.15 2.05 -6.71
N VAL A 175 -26.95 2.48 -5.48
CA VAL A 175 -27.97 3.11 -4.63
C VAL A 175 -27.68 4.60 -4.55
N THR A 176 -28.69 5.42 -4.87
CA THR A 176 -28.67 6.89 -4.75
C THR A 176 -29.95 7.37 -4.09
N ILE A 177 -29.99 8.64 -3.67
CA ILE A 177 -31.20 9.31 -3.19
C ILE A 177 -31.53 10.44 -4.18
N ASN A 178 -32.80 10.60 -4.56
CA ASN A 178 -33.24 11.71 -5.40
C ASN A 178 -33.65 12.94 -4.56
N GLU A 179 -33.96 14.07 -5.23
CA GLU A 179 -34.36 15.32 -4.57
C GLU A 179 -35.62 15.19 -3.69
N ALA A 180 -36.46 14.18 -3.93
CA ALA A 180 -37.63 13.88 -3.10
C ALA A 180 -37.31 12.96 -1.90
N GLY A 181 -36.04 12.64 -1.67
CA GLY A 181 -35.59 11.75 -0.59
C GLY A 181 -35.82 10.26 -0.86
N GLN A 182 -36.15 9.87 -2.10
CA GLN A 182 -36.44 8.47 -2.44
C GLN A 182 -35.15 7.72 -2.78
N LEU A 183 -35.03 6.50 -2.25
CA LEU A 183 -33.98 5.56 -2.64
C LEU A 183 -34.21 5.06 -4.07
N ILE A 184 -33.21 5.26 -4.92
CA ILE A 184 -33.19 4.78 -6.30
C ILE A 184 -32.12 3.70 -6.41
N THR A 185 -32.50 2.56 -7.01
CA THR A 185 -31.56 1.49 -7.35
C THR A 185 -31.42 1.40 -8.87
N THR A 186 -30.19 1.41 -9.36
CA THR A 186 -29.89 1.35 -10.79
C THR A 186 -28.88 0.25 -11.05
N LYS A 187 -29.19 -0.66 -11.97
CA LYS A 187 -28.23 -1.68 -12.41
C LYS A 187 -27.13 -1.03 -13.23
N ILE A 188 -25.88 -1.31 -12.88
CA ILE A 188 -24.69 -0.73 -13.53
C ILE A 188 -23.70 -1.86 -13.86
N THR A 189 -23.91 -2.51 -15.02
CA THR A 189 -23.05 -3.53 -15.66
C THR A 189 -22.22 -4.42 -14.72
#